data_AF-A0A661DEH4-F1
#
_entry.id   AF-A0A661DEH4-F1
#
_cell.length_a   1.000
_cell.length_b   1.000
_cell.length_c   1.000
_cell.angle_alpha   90.00
_cell.angle_beta   90.00
_cell.angle_gamma   90.00
#
_symmetry.space_group_name_H-M   'P 1'
#
loop_
_entity.id
_entity.type
_entity.pdbx_description
1 polymer ?
#
loop_
_entity_poly.entity_id
_entity_poly.type
_entity_poly.pdbx_seq_one_letter_code
_entity_poly.pdbx_strand_id
1 'polypeptide(L)'
;MTTAFFIIAIVVGFAILIWGADRFVDGAANIATNFGISPLIVGLTIVGFGTSAPEMLVSALASFDGIPALGIGNALGSNIANIGLVLGITILVSPLAVQSETLKREVPMLALVMAIALLLIWDQHLGYMDGIILFSGFILTLFGMAYLAIRSSKSDPLEQEFEQEFSKPTMTTSRSIVSFIIGLIALLIGSK
;
A
#
# COMPACT_ATOMS: atom_id res chain seq x y z
N MET A 1 28.02 -1.63 -23.53
CA MET A 1 26.96 -0.62 -23.81
C MET A 1 25.57 -1.08 -23.34
N THR A 2 25.24 -2.37 -23.40
CA THR A 2 23.93 -2.91 -22.99
C THR A 2 23.66 -2.87 -21.48
N THR A 3 24.64 -3.18 -20.62
CA THR A 3 24.43 -3.20 -19.16
C THR A 3 24.15 -1.81 -18.58
N ALA A 4 24.87 -0.78 -19.03
CA ALA A 4 24.64 0.59 -18.59
C ALA A 4 23.24 1.07 -18.98
N PHE A 5 22.77 0.70 -20.17
CA PHE A 5 21.42 0.98 -20.60
C PHE A 5 20.36 0.32 -19.70
N PHE A 6 20.53 -0.95 -19.34
CA PHE A 6 19.61 -1.62 -18.40
C PHE A 6 19.60 -0.97 -17.01
N ILE A 7 20.75 -0.61 -16.48
CA ILE A 7 20.84 0.08 -15.18
C ILE A 7 20.11 1.42 -15.24
N ILE A 8 20.33 2.21 -16.31
CA ILE A 8 19.64 3.49 -16.50
C ILE A 8 18.13 3.27 -16.62
N ALA A 9 17.69 2.28 -17.40
CA ALA A 9 16.27 1.96 -17.55
C ALA A 9 15.62 1.59 -16.20
N ILE A 10 16.30 0.80 -15.37
CA ILE A 10 15.82 0.43 -14.03
C ILE A 10 15.70 1.67 -13.13
N VAL A 11 16.73 2.53 -13.11
CA VAL A 11 16.72 3.75 -12.27
C VAL A 11 15.60 4.70 -12.71
N VAL A 12 15.42 4.89 -14.01
CA VAL A 12 14.35 5.73 -14.56
C VAL A 12 12.97 5.12 -14.27
N GLY A 13 12.82 3.81 -14.44
CA GLY A 13 11.59 3.09 -14.12
C GLY A 13 11.18 3.28 -12.66
N PHE A 14 12.13 3.08 -11.72
CA PHE A 14 11.87 3.34 -10.29
C PHE A 14 11.53 4.79 -10.00
N ALA A 15 12.22 5.76 -10.61
CA ALA A 15 11.89 7.18 -10.42
C ALA A 15 10.47 7.50 -10.89
N ILE A 16 10.04 6.93 -12.03
CA ILE A 16 8.68 7.08 -12.55
C ILE A 16 7.67 6.39 -11.63
N LEU A 17 7.98 5.20 -11.12
CA LEU A 17 7.10 4.46 -10.20
C LEU A 17 6.88 5.24 -8.89
N ILE A 18 7.95 5.74 -8.26
CA ILE A 18 7.87 6.51 -7.01
C ILE A 18 7.02 7.76 -7.24
N TRP A 19 7.35 8.54 -8.27
CA TRP A 19 6.59 9.76 -8.58
C TRP A 19 5.14 9.46 -8.97
N GLY A 20 4.90 8.39 -9.72
CA GLY A 20 3.57 7.95 -10.13
C GLY A 20 2.72 7.50 -8.95
N ALA A 21 3.32 6.79 -8.00
CA ALA A 21 2.68 6.37 -6.76
C ALA A 21 2.19 7.58 -5.97
N ASP A 22 3.06 8.57 -5.73
CA ASP A 22 2.68 9.79 -5.00
C ASP A 22 1.48 10.48 -5.66
N ARG A 23 1.50 10.67 -6.99
CA ARG A 23 0.39 11.32 -7.72
C ARG A 23 -0.90 10.51 -7.71
N PHE A 24 -0.78 9.19 -7.75
CA PHE A 24 -1.89 8.26 -7.66
C PHE A 24 -2.54 8.31 -6.27
N VAL A 25 -1.74 8.21 -5.20
CA VAL A 25 -2.21 8.25 -3.81
C VAL A 25 -2.81 9.61 -3.49
N ASP A 26 -2.09 10.71 -3.76
CA ASP A 26 -2.55 12.07 -3.47
C ASP A 26 -3.84 12.40 -4.22
N GLY A 27 -3.92 11.99 -5.49
CA GLY A 27 -5.11 12.15 -6.30
C GLY A 27 -6.31 11.40 -5.72
N ALA A 28 -6.12 10.12 -5.37
CA ALA A 28 -7.17 9.29 -4.79
C ALA A 28 -7.62 9.82 -3.42
N ALA A 29 -6.68 10.19 -2.54
CA ALA A 29 -6.96 10.71 -1.21
C ALA A 29 -7.76 12.02 -1.30
N ASN A 30 -7.34 12.95 -2.16
CA ASN A 30 -8.07 14.20 -2.37
C ASN A 30 -9.45 13.98 -2.99
N ILE A 31 -9.64 13.02 -3.91
CA ILE A 31 -10.98 12.69 -4.44
C ILE A 31 -11.90 12.27 -3.29
N ALA A 32 -11.43 11.36 -2.43
CA ALA A 32 -12.20 10.86 -1.31
C ALA A 32 -12.54 11.95 -0.28
N THR A 33 -11.57 12.78 0.10
CA THR A 33 -11.79 13.92 1.01
C THR A 33 -12.78 14.93 0.41
N ASN A 34 -12.68 15.24 -0.90
CA ASN A 34 -13.63 16.12 -1.59
C ASN A 34 -15.07 15.57 -1.59
N PHE A 35 -15.23 14.24 -1.49
CA PHE A 35 -16.54 13.57 -1.40
C PHE A 35 -17.01 13.36 0.05
N GLY A 36 -16.29 13.90 1.03
CA GLY A 36 -16.67 13.82 2.45
C GLY A 36 -16.42 12.46 3.09
N ILE A 37 -15.55 11.63 2.51
CA ILE A 37 -15.08 10.40 3.16
C ILE A 37 -14.20 10.79 4.35
N SER A 38 -14.35 10.08 5.48
CA SER A 38 -13.63 10.45 6.70
C SER A 38 -12.11 10.28 6.53
N PRO A 39 -11.29 11.18 7.12
CA PRO A 39 -9.84 11.11 7.09
C PRO A 39 -9.25 9.76 7.50
N LEU A 40 -9.80 9.13 8.56
CA LEU A 40 -9.35 7.80 8.97
C LEU A 40 -9.58 6.74 7.89
N ILE A 41 -10.73 6.77 7.19
CA ILE A 41 -10.98 5.82 6.10
C ILE A 41 -10.00 6.08 4.95
N VAL A 42 -9.75 7.34 4.60
CA VAL A 42 -8.77 7.72 3.56
C VAL A 42 -7.38 7.18 3.92
N GLY A 43 -6.92 7.41 5.15
CA GLY A 43 -5.62 6.94 5.63
C GLY A 43 -5.49 5.41 5.65
N LEU A 44 -6.45 4.73 6.28
CA LEU A 44 -6.41 3.27 6.42
C LEU A 44 -6.60 2.51 5.11
N THR A 45 -7.31 3.09 4.14
CA THR A 45 -7.63 2.39 2.89
C THR A 45 -6.88 2.94 1.68
N ILE A 46 -7.10 4.20 1.32
CA ILE A 46 -6.59 4.77 0.08
C ILE A 46 -5.08 4.95 0.16
N VAL A 47 -4.57 5.49 1.28
CA VAL A 47 -3.14 5.69 1.45
C VAL A 47 -2.43 4.35 1.61
N GLY A 48 -2.93 3.48 2.48
CA GLY A 48 -2.36 2.14 2.69
C GLY A 48 -2.33 1.28 1.40
N PHE A 49 -3.39 1.33 0.59
CA PHE A 49 -3.42 0.66 -0.71
C PHE A 49 -2.53 1.36 -1.72
N GLY A 50 -2.56 2.69 -1.74
CA GLY A 50 -1.85 3.51 -2.70
C GLY A 50 -0.34 3.35 -2.63
N THR A 51 0.23 3.23 -1.43
CA THR A 51 1.68 3.00 -1.26
C THR A 51 2.13 1.62 -1.72
N SER A 52 1.21 0.65 -1.84
CA SER A 52 1.49 -0.71 -2.31
C SER A 52 1.09 -0.91 -3.79
N ALA A 53 0.51 0.12 -4.43
CA ALA A 53 0.04 0.03 -5.81
C ALA A 53 1.16 -0.27 -6.82
N PRO A 54 2.37 0.32 -6.73
CA PRO A 54 3.50 -0.04 -7.59
C PRO A 54 3.83 -1.53 -7.51
N GLU A 55 3.91 -2.06 -6.30
CA GLU A 55 4.29 -3.44 -6.02
C GLU A 55 3.23 -4.40 -6.53
N MET A 56 1.95 -4.10 -6.28
CA MET A 56 0.84 -4.88 -6.80
C MET A 56 0.87 -4.95 -8.32
N LEU A 57 1.19 -3.83 -8.98
CA LEU A 57 1.21 -3.72 -10.42
C LEU A 57 2.43 -4.46 -11.03
N VAL A 58 3.62 -4.30 -10.44
CA VAL A 58 4.82 -5.07 -10.82
C VAL A 58 4.60 -6.57 -10.62
N SER A 59 4.02 -6.98 -9.48
CA SER A 59 3.73 -8.39 -9.20
C SER A 59 2.69 -8.98 -10.15
N ALA A 60 1.64 -8.22 -10.48
CA ALA A 60 0.63 -8.64 -11.44
C ALA A 60 1.23 -8.79 -12.84
N LEU A 61 1.96 -7.79 -13.34
CA LEU A 61 2.60 -7.83 -14.66
C LEU A 61 3.62 -8.97 -14.76
N ALA A 62 4.48 -9.16 -13.75
CA ALA A 62 5.42 -10.28 -13.71
C ALA A 62 4.73 -11.64 -13.78
N SER A 63 3.58 -11.80 -13.12
CA SER A 63 2.77 -13.01 -13.22
C SER A 63 2.13 -13.18 -14.60
N PHE A 64 1.66 -12.10 -15.22
CA PHE A 64 1.11 -12.13 -16.59
C PHE A 64 2.17 -12.47 -17.64
N ASP A 65 3.41 -12.02 -17.43
CA ASP A 65 4.56 -12.30 -18.32
C ASP A 65 5.14 -13.71 -18.13
N GLY A 66 4.53 -14.54 -17.28
CA GLY A 66 4.93 -15.93 -17.06
C GLY A 66 6.12 -16.10 -16.12
N ILE A 67 6.46 -15.06 -15.33
CA ILE A 67 7.55 -15.08 -14.34
C ILE A 67 6.99 -14.85 -12.91
N PRO A 68 6.09 -15.71 -12.41
CA PRO A 68 5.39 -15.50 -11.15
C PRO A 68 6.32 -15.46 -9.93
N ALA A 69 7.48 -16.13 -9.99
CA ALA A 69 8.48 -16.08 -8.93
C ALA A 69 9.00 -14.65 -8.68
N LEU A 70 9.10 -13.82 -9.71
CA LEU A 70 9.47 -12.40 -9.56
C LEU A 70 8.36 -11.63 -8.84
N GLY A 71 7.09 -11.88 -9.18
CA GLY A 71 5.96 -11.22 -8.54
C GLY A 71 5.80 -11.60 -7.06
N ILE A 72 6.02 -12.87 -6.72
CA ILE A 72 6.02 -13.34 -5.32
C ILE A 72 7.22 -12.74 -4.57
N GLY A 73 8.41 -12.75 -5.19
CA GLY A 73 9.61 -12.15 -4.62
C GLY A 73 9.45 -10.66 -4.33
N ASN A 74 8.80 -9.92 -5.24
CA ASN A 74 8.46 -8.51 -5.05
C ASN A 74 7.50 -8.32 -3.86
N ALA A 75 6.41 -9.09 -3.80
CA ALA A 75 5.39 -8.98 -2.74
C ALA A 75 5.92 -9.33 -1.34
N LEU A 76 6.75 -10.36 -1.22
CA LEU A 76 7.36 -10.73 0.06
C LEU A 76 8.52 -9.79 0.42
N GLY A 77 9.36 -9.45 -0.55
CA GLY A 77 10.51 -8.58 -0.38
C GLY A 77 10.13 -7.18 0.10
N SER A 78 9.06 -6.59 -0.46
CA SER A 78 8.57 -5.27 -0.04
C SER A 78 8.09 -5.27 1.42
N ASN A 79 7.35 -6.30 1.85
CA ASN A 79 6.91 -6.42 3.25
C ASN A 79 8.09 -6.61 4.21
N ILE A 80 9.09 -7.42 3.84
CA ILE A 80 10.32 -7.60 4.62
C ILE A 80 11.09 -6.28 4.73
N ALA A 81 11.23 -5.54 3.62
CA ALA A 81 11.88 -4.23 3.62
C ALA A 81 11.10 -3.21 4.46
N ASN A 82 9.78 -3.15 4.34
CA ASN A 82 8.95 -2.20 5.10
C ASN A 82 9.06 -2.42 6.61
N ILE A 83 9.03 -3.67 7.08
CA ILE A 83 9.10 -3.97 8.51
C ILE A 83 10.56 -3.98 9.01
N GLY A 84 11.46 -4.66 8.30
CA GLY A 84 12.83 -4.85 8.73
C GLY A 84 13.70 -3.60 8.53
N LEU A 85 13.62 -2.99 7.35
CA LEU A 85 14.46 -1.84 6.99
C LEU A 85 13.79 -0.52 7.39
N VAL A 86 12.59 -0.22 6.86
CA VAL A 86 11.95 1.09 7.04
C VAL A 86 11.50 1.30 8.49
N LEU A 87 10.68 0.40 9.03
CA LEU A 87 10.22 0.48 10.41
C LEU A 87 11.38 0.27 11.41
N GLY A 88 12.31 -0.64 11.11
CA GLY A 88 13.51 -0.86 11.93
C GLY A 88 14.36 0.41 12.08
N ILE A 89 14.68 1.10 10.97
CA ILE A 89 15.40 2.37 11.01
C ILE A 89 14.57 3.45 11.73
N THR A 90 13.27 3.53 11.45
CA THR A 90 12.37 4.50 12.10
C THR A 90 12.42 4.38 13.62
N ILE A 91 12.34 3.16 14.16
CA ILE A 91 12.40 2.90 15.63
C ILE A 91 13.77 3.27 16.21
N LEU A 92 14.86 3.04 15.48
CA LEU A 92 16.21 3.42 15.92
C LEU A 92 16.41 4.94 16.00
N VAL A 93 15.79 5.69 15.08
CA VAL A 93 15.89 7.15 15.03
C VAL A 93 14.90 7.83 15.97
N SER A 94 13.66 7.34 16.01
CA SER A 94 12.55 7.90 16.78
C SER A 94 11.73 6.74 17.38
N PRO A 95 12.01 6.35 18.63
CA PRO A 95 11.29 5.25 19.29
C PRO A 95 9.78 5.44 19.25
N LEU A 96 9.09 4.45 18.68
CA LEU A 96 7.63 4.49 18.50
C LEU A 96 6.92 3.97 19.75
N ALA A 97 6.15 4.84 20.42
CA ALA A 97 5.24 4.44 21.49
C ALA A 97 3.82 4.23 20.91
N VAL A 98 3.38 2.97 20.83
CA VAL A 98 2.04 2.64 20.30
C VAL A 98 0.96 2.96 21.34
N GLN A 99 0.37 4.15 21.22
CA GLN A 99 -0.72 4.62 22.09
C GLN A 99 -2.12 4.44 21.46
N SER A 100 -2.19 4.29 20.14
CA SER A 100 -3.46 4.05 19.43
C SER A 100 -4.03 2.67 19.76
N GLU A 101 -5.29 2.64 20.19
CA GLU A 101 -6.02 1.39 20.42
C GLU A 101 -6.40 0.72 19.10
N THR A 102 -6.62 1.53 18.05
CA THR A 102 -6.81 1.04 16.68
C THR A 102 -5.59 0.24 16.22
N LEU A 103 -4.38 0.79 16.37
CA LEU A 103 -3.16 0.12 15.96
C LEU A 103 -2.90 -1.18 16.77
N LYS A 104 -3.14 -1.16 18.09
CA LYS A 104 -3.01 -2.37 18.94
C LYS A 104 -3.92 -3.52 18.51
N ARG A 105 -5.08 -3.20 17.93
CA ARG A 105 -6.03 -4.20 17.42
C ARG A 105 -5.67 -4.68 16.01
N GLU A 106 -5.15 -3.81 15.16
CA GLU A 106 -4.84 -4.13 13.76
C GLU A 106 -3.54 -4.92 13.60
N VAL A 107 -2.51 -4.62 14.39
CA VAL A 107 -1.21 -5.31 14.30
C VAL A 107 -1.33 -6.84 14.48
N PRO A 108 -2.07 -7.37 15.47
CA PRO A 108 -2.30 -8.82 15.58
C PRO A 108 -3.02 -9.43 14.38
N MET A 109 -3.97 -8.70 13.77
CA MET A 109 -4.68 -9.15 12.57
C MET A 109 -3.72 -9.25 11.38
N LEU A 110 -2.85 -8.25 11.19
CA LEU A 110 -1.81 -8.27 10.17
C LEU A 110 -0.84 -9.44 10.37
N ALA A 111 -0.41 -9.70 11.62
CA ALA A 111 0.43 -10.84 11.95
C ALA A 111 -0.24 -12.18 11.61
N LEU A 112 -1.55 -12.31 11.86
CA LEU A 112 -2.31 -13.49 11.48
C LEU A 112 -2.37 -13.68 9.96
N VAL A 113 -2.65 -12.61 9.20
CA VAL A 113 -2.69 -12.66 7.73
C VAL A 113 -1.32 -13.05 7.16
N MET A 114 -0.23 -12.48 7.70
CA MET A 114 1.13 -12.86 7.33
C MET A 114 1.42 -14.33 7.66
N ALA A 115 0.98 -14.83 8.81
CA ALA A 115 1.14 -16.24 9.17
C ALA A 115 0.39 -17.16 8.20
N ILE A 116 -0.84 -16.80 7.81
CA ILE A 116 -1.60 -17.53 6.79
C ILE A 116 -0.85 -17.53 5.45
N ALA A 117 -0.35 -16.38 5.00
CA ALA A 117 0.42 -16.29 3.77
C ALA A 117 1.70 -17.16 3.81
N LEU A 118 2.40 -17.20 4.96
CA LEU A 118 3.56 -18.07 5.16
C LEU A 118 3.20 -19.57 5.13
N LEU A 119 2.05 -19.95 5.67
CA LEU A 119 1.57 -21.33 5.61
C LEU A 119 1.22 -21.75 4.18
N LEU A 120 0.57 -20.87 3.41
CA LEU A 120 0.18 -21.15 2.03
C LEU A 120 1.39 -21.30 1.11
N ILE A 121 2.46 -20.54 1.33
CA ILE A 121 3.69 -20.64 0.51
C ILE A 121 4.67 -21.72 1.01
N TRP A 122 4.32 -22.48 2.06
CA TRP A 122 5.25 -23.43 2.67
C TRP A 122 5.71 -24.55 1.71
N ASP A 123 4.84 -24.95 0.78
CA ASP A 123 5.14 -25.92 -0.28
C ASP A 123 5.90 -25.30 -1.47
N GLN A 124 6.29 -24.02 -1.36
CA GLN A 124 6.96 -23.21 -2.39
C GLN A 124 6.12 -22.98 -3.65
N HIS A 125 4.80 -23.18 -3.59
CA HIS A 125 3.89 -22.95 -4.69
C HIS A 125 2.72 -22.06 -4.25
N LEU A 126 2.53 -20.93 -4.94
CA LEU A 126 1.39 -20.05 -4.74
C LEU A 126 0.43 -20.24 -5.92
N GLY A 127 -0.57 -21.08 -5.71
CA GLY A 127 -1.56 -21.43 -6.71
C GLY A 127 -2.74 -20.45 -6.75
N TYR A 128 -3.67 -20.71 -7.67
CA TYR A 128 -4.89 -19.92 -7.84
C TYR A 128 -5.79 -19.96 -6.59
N MET A 129 -5.88 -21.11 -5.92
CA MET A 129 -6.68 -21.25 -4.69
C MET A 129 -6.10 -20.46 -3.52
N ASP A 130 -4.78 -20.45 -3.38
CA ASP A 130 -4.09 -19.65 -2.36
C ASP A 130 -4.33 -18.16 -2.61
N GLY A 131 -4.29 -17.74 -3.88
CA GLY A 131 -4.68 -16.40 -4.31
C GLY A 131 -6.11 -16.03 -3.92
N ILE A 132 -7.09 -16.93 -4.10
CA ILE A 132 -8.47 -16.70 -3.66
C ILE A 132 -8.56 -16.55 -2.14
N ILE A 133 -7.86 -17.39 -1.37
CA ILE A 133 -7.84 -17.33 0.09
C ILE A 133 -7.27 -15.99 0.55
N LEU A 134 -6.12 -15.60 0.03
CA LEU A 134 -5.45 -14.34 0.36
C LEU A 134 -6.28 -13.12 -0.06
N PHE A 135 -6.87 -13.14 -1.26
CA PHE A 135 -7.74 -12.06 -1.72
C PHE A 135 -9.01 -11.93 -0.88
N SER A 136 -9.65 -13.06 -0.53
CA SER A 136 -10.81 -13.05 0.36
C SER A 136 -10.43 -12.53 1.75
N GLY A 137 -9.26 -12.94 2.28
CA GLY A 137 -8.69 -12.42 3.51
C GLY A 137 -8.47 -10.91 3.46
N PHE A 138 -7.88 -10.41 2.37
CA PHE A 138 -7.68 -8.99 2.12
C PHE A 138 -8.98 -8.19 2.14
N ILE A 139 -10.02 -8.69 1.44
CA ILE A 139 -11.34 -8.05 1.43
C ILE A 139 -11.94 -8.03 2.84
N LEU A 140 -11.89 -9.15 3.56
CA LEU A 140 -12.40 -9.23 4.93
C LEU A 140 -11.65 -8.29 5.89
N THR A 141 -10.32 -8.19 5.77
CA THR A 141 -9.52 -7.28 6.58
C THR A 141 -9.84 -5.83 6.28
N LEU A 142 -10.01 -5.48 5.00
CA LEU A 142 -10.31 -4.11 4.58
C LEU A 142 -11.69 -3.67 5.09
N PHE A 143 -12.72 -4.51 4.92
CA PHE A 143 -14.05 -4.22 5.48
C PHE A 143 -14.04 -4.19 7.00
N GLY A 144 -13.30 -5.10 7.64
CA GLY A 144 -13.12 -5.13 9.09
C GLY A 144 -12.50 -3.83 9.61
N MET A 145 -11.39 -3.39 9.01
CA MET A 145 -10.72 -2.12 9.33
C MET A 145 -11.66 -0.94 9.11
N ALA A 146 -12.32 -0.83 7.96
CA ALA A 146 -13.25 0.27 7.67
C ALA A 146 -14.42 0.32 8.67
N TYR A 147 -15.00 -0.83 9.02
CA TYR A 147 -16.09 -0.89 10.00
C TYR A 147 -15.65 -0.49 11.40
N LEU A 148 -14.46 -0.97 11.81
CA LEU A 148 -13.91 -0.69 13.11
C LEU A 148 -13.40 0.76 13.23
N ALA A 149 -12.94 1.34 12.12
CA ALA A 149 -12.56 2.75 11.98
C ALA A 149 -13.76 3.66 12.23
N ILE A 150 -14.92 3.37 11.63
CA ILE A 150 -16.17 4.12 11.87
C ILE A 150 -16.60 4.08 13.35
N ARG A 151 -16.20 3.03 14.08
CA ARG A 151 -16.49 2.85 15.51
C ARG A 151 -15.35 3.29 16.43
N SER A 152 -14.25 3.80 15.88
CA SER A 152 -13.11 4.28 16.65
C SER A 152 -13.48 5.53 17.44
N SER A 153 -12.81 5.73 18.58
CA SER A 153 -12.98 6.96 19.36
C SER A 153 -12.27 8.11 18.66
N LYS A 154 -12.92 9.29 18.59
CA LYS A 154 -12.27 10.54 18.12
C LYS A 154 -11.07 10.97 18.95
N SER A 155 -10.91 10.40 20.14
CA SER A 155 -9.75 10.62 21.01
C SER A 155 -8.55 9.73 20.67
N ASP A 156 -8.67 8.79 19.72
CA ASP A 156 -7.55 7.94 19.31
C ASP A 156 -6.47 8.78 18.61
N PRO A 157 -5.18 8.68 19.02
CA PRO A 157 -4.10 9.44 18.40
C PRO A 157 -4.00 9.26 16.88
N LEU A 158 -4.30 8.06 16.37
CA LEU A 158 -4.22 7.76 14.93
C LEU A 158 -5.30 8.52 14.14
N GLU A 159 -6.51 8.64 14.69
CA GLU A 159 -7.58 9.45 14.09
C GLU A 159 -7.15 10.93 14.02
N GLN A 160 -6.51 11.44 15.07
CA GLN A 160 -6.08 12.85 15.12
C GLN A 160 -4.97 13.15 14.11
N GLU A 161 -4.02 12.24 13.90
CA GLU A 161 -3.00 12.36 12.87
C GLU A 161 -3.63 12.41 11.47
N PHE A 162 -4.55 11.48 11.17
CA PHE A 162 -5.24 11.48 9.89
C PHE A 162 -6.16 12.68 9.69
N GLU A 163 -6.85 13.16 10.72
CA GLU A 163 -7.63 14.40 10.66
C GLU A 163 -6.75 15.61 10.38
N GLN A 164 -5.55 15.70 10.97
CA GLN A 164 -4.61 16.78 10.65
C GLN A 164 -4.15 16.75 9.20
N GLU A 165 -3.87 15.56 8.66
CA GLU A 165 -3.36 15.39 7.30
C GLU A 165 -4.45 15.50 6.22
N PHE A 166 -5.63 14.93 6.45
CA PHE A 166 -6.67 14.72 5.42
C PHE A 166 -8.00 15.45 5.68
N SER A 167 -8.15 16.27 6.74
CA SER A 167 -9.42 16.99 7.00
C SER A 167 -9.79 18.03 5.94
N LYS A 168 -8.81 18.53 5.16
CA LYS A 168 -9.06 19.51 4.11
C LYS A 168 -8.43 19.03 2.80
N PRO A 169 -9.19 19.01 1.69
CA PRO A 169 -8.61 18.68 0.39
C PRO A 169 -7.62 19.78 0.00
N THR A 170 -6.44 19.38 -0.45
CA THR A 170 -5.39 20.27 -0.96
C THR A 170 -5.60 20.57 -2.46
N MET A 171 -6.36 19.72 -3.15
CA MET A 171 -6.65 19.83 -4.58
C MET A 171 -8.16 19.83 -4.86
N THR A 172 -8.57 20.56 -5.90
CA THR A 172 -9.95 20.50 -6.42
C THR A 172 -10.22 19.14 -7.08
N THR A 173 -11.45 18.64 -7.03
CA THR A 173 -11.83 17.31 -7.59
C THR A 173 -11.30 17.09 -9.00
N SER A 174 -11.41 18.09 -9.88
CA SER A 174 -10.90 17.99 -11.26
C SER A 174 -9.38 17.80 -11.31
N ARG A 175 -8.61 18.55 -10.50
CA ARG A 175 -7.16 18.39 -10.43
C ARG A 175 -6.77 17.07 -9.79
N SER A 176 -7.53 16.60 -8.79
CA SER A 176 -7.31 15.31 -8.14
C SER A 176 -7.52 14.14 -9.11
N ILE A 177 -8.57 14.19 -9.94
CA ILE A 177 -8.81 13.21 -11.02
C ILE A 177 -7.66 13.22 -12.02
N VAL A 178 -7.18 14.39 -12.44
CA VAL A 178 -6.04 14.49 -13.36
C VAL A 178 -4.77 13.91 -12.72
N SER A 179 -4.48 14.23 -11.46
CA SER A 179 -3.34 13.66 -10.73
C SER A 179 -3.44 12.14 -10.63
N PHE A 180 -4.62 11.62 -10.28
CA PHE A 180 -4.89 10.20 -10.19
C PHE A 180 -4.62 9.48 -11.52
N ILE A 181 -5.14 10.01 -12.63
CA ILE A 181 -4.96 9.42 -13.97
C ILE A 181 -3.49 9.48 -14.39
N ILE A 182 -2.81 10.61 -14.18
CA ILE A 182 -1.39 10.75 -14.50
C ILE A 182 -0.55 9.78 -13.68
N GLY A 183 -0.83 9.65 -12.38
CA GLY A 183 -0.17 8.69 -11.50
C GLY A 183 -0.36 7.26 -11.98
N LEU A 184 -1.59 6.87 -12.31
CA LEU A 184 -1.90 5.53 -12.83
C LEU A 184 -1.15 5.23 -14.14
N ILE A 185 -1.11 6.18 -15.07
CA ILE A 185 -0.36 6.03 -16.33
C ILE A 185 1.14 5.90 -16.05
N ALA A 186 1.69 6.72 -15.15
CA ALA A 186 3.09 6.64 -14.76
C ALA A 186 3.43 5.29 -14.14
N LEU A 187 2.58 4.74 -13.28
CA LEU A 187 2.75 3.40 -12.70
C LEU A 187 2.78 2.30 -13.78
N LEU A 188 1.87 2.37 -14.77
CA LEU A 188 1.85 1.42 -15.89
C LEU A 188 3.08 1.52 -16.80
N ILE A 189 3.68 2.71 -16.92
CA ILE A 189 4.89 2.91 -17.72
C ILE A 189 6.13 2.47 -16.95
N GLY A 190 6.26 2.86 -15.67
CA GLY A 190 7.46 2.57 -14.86
C GLY A 190 7.61 1.11 -14.46
N SER A 191 6.54 0.32 -14.59
CA SER A 191 6.51 -1.11 -14.28
C SER A 191 6.86 -2.03 -15.45
N LYS A 192 7.03 -1.48 -16.65
CA LYS A 192 7.44 -2.19 -17.87
C LYS A 192 8.93 -1.97 -18.14
#